data_AF-A0A0D9VPA6-F1
#
_entry.id   AF-A0A0D9VPA6-F1
#
_cell.length_a   1.000
_cell.length_b   1.000
_cell.length_c   1.000
_cell.angle_alpha   90.00
_cell.angle_beta   90.00
_cell.angle_gamma   90.00
#
_symmetry.space_group_name_H-M   'P 1'
#
loop_
_entity.id
_entity.type
_entity.pdbx_description
1 polymer ?
#
loop_
_entity_poly.entity_id
_entity_poly.type
_entity_poly.pdbx_seq_one_letter_code
_entity_poly.pdbx_strand_id
1 'polypeptide(L)'
;MADKGETLKASYVHLFNETNGATVAAEVTHKLKTKENYFTIGSSHALDSSTLLKTRFSNSGKVGVLCQHEWRPKSTVSLSAEYDPKVVSSPSRFGVAVALKP
;
A
#
# COMPACT_ATOMS: atom_id res chain seq x y z
N MET A 1 -15.71 17.50 0.89
CA MET A 1 -15.70 18.05 2.25
C MET A 1 -14.26 18.36 2.59
N ALA A 2 -13.93 19.65 2.71
CA ALA A 2 -12.56 20.11 2.93
C ALA A 2 -12.16 19.85 4.40
N ASP A 3 -11.05 19.15 4.60
CA ASP A 3 -10.37 19.07 5.89
C ASP A 3 -9.89 20.50 6.22
N LYS A 4 -10.46 21.14 7.23
CA LYS A 4 -10.22 22.56 7.57
C LYS A 4 -8.84 22.76 8.23
N GLY A 5 -7.79 22.14 7.68
CA GLY A 5 -6.46 22.10 8.30
C GLY A 5 -6.46 21.35 9.63
N GLU A 6 -7.38 20.40 9.82
CA GLU A 6 -7.53 19.64 11.07
C GLU A 6 -6.55 18.45 11.10
N THR A 7 -5.96 18.11 9.94
CA THR A 7 -5.07 16.98 9.77
C THR A 7 -3.73 17.42 9.17
N LEU A 8 -2.64 17.15 9.89
CA LEU A 8 -1.27 17.25 9.39
C LEU A 8 -0.86 15.93 8.77
N LYS A 9 -0.26 15.97 7.58
CA LYS A 9 0.23 14.80 6.88
C LYS A 9 1.66 15.00 6.42
N ALA A 10 2.53 14.06 6.75
CA ALA A 10 3.91 14.01 6.32
C ALA A 10 4.15 12.65 5.64
N SER A 11 4.71 12.66 4.45
CA SER A 11 5.04 11.44 3.71
C SER A 11 6.50 11.50 3.28
N TYR A 12 7.21 10.39 3.41
CA TYR A 12 8.60 10.22 3.01
C TYR A 12 8.71 8.97 2.15
N VAL A 13 9.33 9.11 0.98
CA VAL A 13 9.57 8.01 0.05
C VAL A 13 11.06 7.93 -0.19
N HIS A 14 11.60 6.72 -0.09
CA HIS A 14 13.00 6.43 -0.36
C HIS A 14 13.11 5.29 -1.38
N LEU A 15 13.74 5.59 -2.50
CA LEU A 15 14.02 4.63 -3.57
C LEU A 15 15.44 4.09 -3.35
N PHE A 16 15.56 2.81 -3.03
CA PHE A 16 16.85 2.18 -2.77
C PHE A 16 17.59 1.83 -4.06
N ASN A 17 16.85 1.40 -5.09
CA ASN A 17 17.47 0.94 -6.32
C ASN A 17 16.50 1.10 -7.49
N GLU A 18 16.85 1.96 -8.45
CA GLU A 18 16.09 2.18 -9.69
C GLU A 18 16.02 0.89 -10.53
N THR A 19 17.05 0.05 -10.47
CA THR A 19 17.14 -1.18 -11.27
C THR A 19 16.28 -2.33 -10.72
N ASN A 20 16.15 -2.42 -9.40
CA ASN A 20 15.32 -3.46 -8.74
C ASN A 20 13.94 -2.93 -8.31
N GLY A 21 13.62 -1.67 -8.59
CA GLY A 21 12.33 -1.05 -8.23
C GLY A 21 12.02 -1.06 -6.71
N ALA A 22 13.03 -1.23 -5.87
CA ALA A 22 12.90 -1.33 -4.43
C ALA A 22 12.68 0.05 -3.82
N THR A 23 11.47 0.31 -3.33
CA THR A 23 11.04 1.58 -2.76
C THR A 23 10.46 1.32 -1.37
N VAL A 24 10.80 2.16 -0.40
CA VAL A 24 10.09 2.21 0.87
C VAL A 24 9.40 3.56 1.00
N ALA A 25 8.24 3.55 1.63
CA ALA A 25 7.44 4.73 1.88
C ALA A 25 6.98 4.72 3.33
N ALA A 26 7.06 5.86 4.00
CA ALA A 26 6.49 6.06 5.31
C ALA A 26 5.58 7.28 5.24
N GLU A 27 4.41 7.17 5.84
CA GLU A 27 3.40 8.22 5.88
C GLU A 27 2.90 8.36 7.32
N VAL A 28 2.95 9.57 7.85
CA VAL A 28 2.46 9.92 9.18
C VAL A 28 1.40 10.97 9.03
N THR A 29 0.22 10.70 9.59
CA THR A 29 -0.94 11.57 9.57
C THR A 29 -1.33 11.85 11.02
N HIS A 30 -1.20 13.10 11.44
CA HIS A 30 -1.56 13.57 12.77
C HIS A 30 -2.86 14.38 12.70
N LYS A 31 -3.92 13.91 13.35
CA LYS A 31 -5.16 14.68 13.49
C LYS A 31 -5.04 15.60 14.69
N LEU A 32 -4.95 16.90 14.45
CA LEU A 32 -4.82 17.92 15.49
C LEU A 32 -6.03 17.96 16.42
N LYS A 33 -7.22 17.71 15.87
CA LYS A 33 -8.50 17.81 16.60
C LYS A 33 -8.74 16.66 17.57
N THR A 34 -8.49 15.43 17.16
CA THR A 34 -8.68 14.23 17.99
C THR A 34 -7.39 13.78 18.68
N LYS A 35 -6.25 14.44 18.40
CA LYS A 35 -4.89 14.05 18.85
C LYS A 35 -4.51 12.62 18.48
N GLU A 36 -5.13 12.06 17.44
CA GLU A 36 -4.84 10.72 16.96
C GLU A 36 -3.70 10.73 15.94
N ASN A 37 -2.80 9.76 16.06
CA ASN A 37 -1.66 9.56 15.16
C ASN A 37 -1.87 8.31 14.32
N TYR A 38 -1.85 8.46 13.01
CA TYR A 38 -1.92 7.38 12.05
C TYR A 38 -0.61 7.32 11.28
N PHE A 39 0.20 6.29 11.52
CA PHE A 39 1.37 6.03 10.68
C PHE A 39 1.10 4.82 9.78
N THR A 40 1.62 4.88 8.57
CA THR A 40 1.55 3.83 7.56
C THR A 40 2.94 3.69 6.96
N ILE A 41 3.48 2.48 6.98
CA ILE A 41 4.76 2.15 6.38
C ILE A 41 4.47 1.17 5.25
N GLY A 42 5.02 1.42 4.07
CA GLY A 42 4.88 0.54 2.93
C GLY A 42 6.21 0.28 2.27
N SER A 43 6.29 -0.83 1.57
CA SER A 43 7.40 -1.12 0.67
C SER A 43 6.85 -1.58 -0.67
N SER A 44 7.62 -1.35 -1.72
CA SER A 44 7.37 -1.78 -3.08
C SER A 44 8.66 -2.40 -3.58
N HIS A 45 8.59 -3.57 -4.19
CA HIS A 45 9.74 -4.28 -4.69
C HIS A 45 9.37 -4.93 -6.03
N ALA A 46 10.16 -4.68 -7.06
CA ALA A 46 10.01 -5.40 -8.32
C ALA A 46 10.77 -6.73 -8.18
N LEU A 47 10.04 -7.84 -8.19
CA LEU A 47 10.65 -9.17 -8.18
C LEU A 47 11.27 -9.48 -9.55
N ASP A 48 10.58 -9.07 -10.61
CA ASP A 48 10.97 -9.25 -12.01
C ASP A 48 10.48 -8.04 -12.82
N SER A 49 10.93 -7.91 -14.07
CA SER A 49 10.44 -6.87 -14.99
C SER A 49 8.93 -6.87 -15.19
N SER A 50 8.26 -7.98 -14.91
CA SER A 50 6.81 -8.16 -15.02
C SER A 50 6.09 -8.27 -13.67
N THR A 51 6.78 -8.38 -12.53
CA THR A 51 6.15 -8.66 -11.22
C THR A 51 6.53 -7.62 -10.18
N LEU A 52 5.52 -6.95 -9.64
CA LEU A 52 5.65 -5.93 -8.61
C LEU A 52 4.92 -6.35 -7.34
N LEU A 53 5.63 -6.39 -6.23
CA LEU A 53 5.09 -6.66 -4.90
C LEU A 53 5.04 -5.37 -4.09
N LYS A 54 3.90 -5.04 -3.49
CA LYS A 54 3.76 -3.94 -2.54
C LYS A 54 3.22 -4.47 -1.22
N THR A 55 3.78 -3.99 -0.13
CA THR A 55 3.30 -4.26 1.22
C THR A 55 3.01 -2.95 1.93
N ARG A 56 2.05 -2.97 2.84
CA ARG A 56 1.61 -1.83 3.63
C ARG A 56 1.28 -2.30 5.03
N PHE A 57 1.77 -1.58 6.02
CA PHE A 57 1.51 -1.77 7.43
C PHE A 57 0.99 -0.45 8.00
N SER A 58 -0.08 -0.50 8.78
CA SER A 58 -0.66 0.67 9.42
C SER A 58 -0.67 0.53 10.94
N ASN A 59 -0.60 1.65 11.67
CA ASN A 59 -0.73 1.72 13.13
C ASN A 59 -2.00 1.01 13.65
N SER A 60 -3.06 0.96 12.84
CA SER A 60 -4.28 0.25 13.22
C SER A 60 -4.07 -1.28 13.30
N GLY A 61 -2.88 -1.81 13.01
CA GLY A 61 -2.58 -3.23 12.96
C GLY A 61 -2.82 -3.84 11.58
N LYS A 62 -3.41 -3.08 10.65
CA LYS A 62 -3.74 -3.57 9.31
C LYS A 62 -2.49 -3.84 8.49
N VAL A 63 -2.48 -5.01 7.86
CA VAL A 63 -1.45 -5.44 6.94
C VAL A 63 -2.08 -5.62 5.56
N GLY A 64 -1.57 -4.90 4.57
CA GLY A 64 -1.98 -5.01 3.18
C GLY A 64 -0.84 -5.52 2.32
N VAL A 65 -1.16 -6.34 1.34
CA VAL A 65 -0.25 -6.79 0.29
C VAL A 65 -0.92 -6.65 -1.07
N LEU A 66 -0.16 -6.26 -2.07
CA LEU A 66 -0.58 -6.18 -3.47
C LEU A 66 0.50 -6.80 -4.33
N CYS A 67 0.16 -7.88 -5.02
CA CYS A 67 0.98 -8.51 -6.05
C CYS A 67 0.41 -8.12 -7.41
N GLN A 68 1.19 -7.42 -8.21
CA GLN A 68 0.83 -7.01 -9.56
C GLN A 68 1.75 -7.74 -10.54
N HIS A 69 1.18 -8.50 -11.46
CA HIS A 69 1.90 -9.32 -12.43
C HIS A 69 1.44 -9.02 -13.87
N GLU A 70 2.39 -8.70 -14.74
CA GLU A 70 2.19 -8.46 -16.15
C GLU A 70 2.27 -9.79 -16.92
N TRP A 71 1.11 -10.39 -17.21
CA TRP A 71 1.01 -11.68 -17.92
C TRP A 71 1.17 -11.56 -19.44
N ARG A 72 0.87 -10.38 -20.01
CA ARG A 72 0.96 -10.04 -21.43
C ARG A 72 1.51 -8.62 -21.51
N PRO A 73 2.27 -8.24 -22.55
CA PRO A 73 2.75 -6.88 -22.68
C PRO A 73 1.55 -5.94 -22.57
N LYS A 74 1.65 -4.91 -21.72
CA LYS A 74 0.61 -3.92 -21.48
C LYS A 74 -0.64 -4.41 -20.72
N SER A 75 -0.79 -5.70 -20.41
CA SER A 75 -1.92 -6.21 -19.62
C SER A 75 -1.46 -6.77 -18.29
N THR A 76 -2.16 -6.44 -17.20
CA THR A 76 -1.68 -6.70 -15.85
C THR A 76 -2.77 -7.30 -14.98
N VAL A 77 -2.40 -8.30 -14.19
CA VAL A 77 -3.22 -8.93 -13.15
C VAL A 77 -2.75 -8.40 -11.79
N SER A 78 -3.66 -7.93 -10.96
CA SER A 78 -3.35 -7.43 -9.62
C SER A 78 -4.15 -8.22 -8.59
N LEU A 79 -3.44 -8.91 -7.70
CA LEU A 79 -3.98 -9.54 -6.50
C LEU A 79 -3.71 -8.65 -5.30
N SER A 80 -4.75 -8.27 -4.57
CA SER A 80 -4.66 -7.51 -3.32
C SER A 80 -5.21 -8.32 -2.17
N ALA A 81 -4.55 -8.30 -1.02
CA ALA A 81 -5.06 -8.82 0.22
C ALA A 81 -4.86 -7.82 1.37
N GLU A 82 -5.84 -7.69 2.25
CA GLU A 82 -5.76 -6.89 3.48
C GLU A 82 -6.22 -7.76 4.66
N TYR A 83 -5.39 -7.77 5.69
CA TYR A 83 -5.59 -8.52 6.92
C TYR A 83 -5.62 -7.56 8.11
N ASP A 84 -6.66 -7.68 8.94
CA ASP A 84 -6.81 -6.92 10.18
C ASP A 84 -6.68 -7.88 11.38
N PRO A 85 -5.51 -7.95 12.04
CA PRO A 85 -5.26 -8.87 13.14
C PRO A 85 -5.98 -8.48 14.44
N LYS A 86 -6.52 -7.25 14.55
CA LYS A 86 -7.21 -6.79 15.77
C LYS A 86 -8.61 -7.36 15.87
N VAL A 87 -9.15 -7.87 14.77
CA VAL A 87 -10.47 -8.47 14.73
C VAL A 87 -10.30 -9.93 14.34
N VAL A 88 -10.21 -10.81 15.35
CA VAL A 88 -10.11 -12.28 15.21
C VAL A 88 -11.23 -12.91 14.35
N SER A 89 -12.31 -12.15 14.11
CA SER A 89 -13.46 -12.52 13.27
C SER A 89 -13.56 -11.74 11.95
N SER A 90 -12.60 -10.87 11.61
CA SER A 90 -12.65 -10.14 10.33
C SER A 90 -12.23 -11.06 9.19
N PRO A 91 -13.06 -11.23 8.15
CA PRO A 91 -12.63 -11.94 6.96
C PRO A 91 -11.49 -11.16 6.31
N SER A 92 -10.41 -11.88 5.98
CA SER A 92 -9.33 -11.35 5.13
C SER A 92 -9.96 -10.80 3.86
N ARG A 93 -9.71 -9.52 3.58
CA ARG A 93 -10.21 -8.90 2.35
C ARG A 93 -9.28 -9.30 1.24
N PHE A 94 -9.80 -9.97 0.24
CA PHE A 94 -9.04 -10.30 -0.95
C PHE A 94 -9.73 -9.69 -2.17
N GLY A 95 -8.93 -9.22 -3.13
CA GLY A 95 -9.41 -8.60 -4.36
C GLY A 95 -8.52 -8.99 -5.51
N VAL A 96 -9.13 -9.17 -6.68
CA VAL A 96 -8.43 -9.40 -7.93
C VAL A 96 -8.88 -8.34 -8.92
N ALA A 97 -7.94 -7.75 -9.62
CA ALA A 97 -8.19 -6.83 -10.72
C ALA A 97 -7.41 -7.28 -11.94
N VAL A 98 -8.01 -7.11 -13.12
CA VAL A 98 -7.37 -7.35 -14.41
C VAL A 98 -7.48 -6.07 -15.21
N ALA A 99 -6.34 -5.60 -15.71
CA ALA A 99 -6.23 -4.48 -16.63
C ALA A 99 -5.79 -5.03 -17.98
N LEU A 100 -6.67 -4.96 -18.98
CA LEU A 100 -6.38 -5.35 -20.35
C LEU A 100 -6.11 -4.09 -21.16
N LYS A 101 -5.02 -4.10 -21.93
CA LYS A 101 -4.80 -3.11 -22.98
C LYS A 101 -5.04 -3.78 -24.34
N PRO A 102 -5.75 -3.12 -25.27
CA PRO A 102 -6.02 -3.66 -26.60
C PRO A 102 -4.73 -3.83 -27.41
#